data_AF-A0A813F9K0-F1
#
_entry.id   AF-A0A813F9K0-F1
#
_cell.length_a   1.000
_cell.length_b   1.000
_cell.length_c   1.000
_cell.angle_alpha   90.00
_cell.angle_beta   90.00
_cell.angle_gamma   90.00
#
_symmetry.space_group_name_H-M   'P 1'
#
loop_
_entity.id
_entity.type
_entity.pdbx_description
1 polymer ?
#
loop_
_entity_poly.entity_id
_entity_poly.type
_entity_poly.pdbx_seq_one_letter_code
_entity_poly.pdbx_strand_id
1 'polypeptide(L)'
;MLPERLRTYLETKGLKGEDLPKIIATFGIAKYSTKGLLVLACIRYQPLTLLFRRTYRPFRDRVRDRLGSEFERRHLAVRYARQLLYLQARKARFFTWRDATRASLKQKRAALKTKNSFGIYERVAEWYRTQSEQKSAKIAQSRWFSSAARLLAIPPQRLAVGMAEGVILGFLMAPIYYPLEFYLIVRYFQRRHSDTSMVSDLAELSDIVE
;
A
#
# COMPACT_ATOMS: atom_id res chain seq x y z
N MET A 1 -6.01 -23.57 -30.17
CA MET A 1 -7.18 -23.18 -30.99
C MET A 1 -8.17 -22.45 -30.10
N LEU A 2 -8.66 -21.27 -30.50
CA LEU A 2 -9.68 -20.55 -29.73
C LEU A 2 -11.06 -21.21 -29.99
N PRO A 3 -11.95 -21.31 -28.99
CA PRO A 3 -13.30 -21.82 -29.19
C PRO A 3 -14.03 -20.96 -30.23
N GLU A 4 -14.80 -21.58 -31.13
CA GLU A 4 -15.56 -20.87 -32.18
C GLU A 4 -16.48 -19.79 -31.59
N ARG A 5 -17.14 -20.08 -30.46
CA ARG A 5 -17.97 -19.12 -29.73
C ARG A 5 -17.24 -17.82 -29.38
N LEU A 6 -15.95 -17.92 -29.03
CA LEU A 6 -15.15 -16.74 -28.69
C LEU A 6 -14.78 -15.96 -29.95
N ARG A 7 -14.51 -16.63 -31.07
CA ARG A 7 -14.27 -15.99 -32.36
C ARG A 7 -15.48 -15.21 -32.83
N THR A 8 -16.66 -15.83 -32.84
CA THR A 8 -17.92 -15.16 -33.20
C THR A 8 -18.18 -13.97 -32.27
N TYR A 9 -17.95 -14.11 -30.97
CA TYR A 9 -18.10 -12.98 -30.05
C TYR A 9 -17.13 -11.84 -30.35
N LEU A 10 -15.84 -12.12 -30.63
CA LEU A 10 -14.86 -11.10 -30.99
C LEU A 10 -15.22 -10.41 -32.32
N GLU A 11 -15.69 -11.17 -33.31
CA GLU A 11 -16.16 -10.63 -34.59
C GLU A 11 -17.34 -9.68 -34.41
N THR A 12 -18.33 -10.02 -33.57
CA THR A 12 -19.43 -9.10 -33.23
C THR A 12 -18.98 -7.83 -32.50
N LYS A 13 -17.75 -7.83 -31.94
CA LYS A 13 -17.13 -6.68 -31.28
C LYS A 13 -16.10 -5.97 -32.17
N GLY A 14 -15.99 -6.33 -33.45
CA GLY A 14 -15.06 -5.74 -34.39
C GLY A 14 -13.59 -6.06 -34.11
N LEU A 15 -13.32 -7.24 -33.54
CA LEU A 15 -11.96 -7.71 -33.23
C LEU A 15 -11.69 -9.03 -33.96
N LYS A 16 -10.49 -9.19 -34.51
CA LYS A 16 -10.04 -10.46 -35.10
C LYS A 16 -9.42 -11.32 -34.01
N GLY A 17 -9.48 -12.65 -34.17
CA GLY A 17 -8.86 -13.58 -33.22
C GLY A 17 -7.36 -13.36 -33.03
N GLU A 18 -6.68 -12.82 -34.05
CA GLU A 18 -5.25 -12.49 -34.03
C GLU A 18 -4.88 -11.28 -33.17
N ASP A 19 -5.85 -10.42 -32.83
CA ASP A 19 -5.60 -9.25 -31.99
C ASP A 19 -5.55 -9.58 -30.52
N LEU A 20 -6.20 -10.67 -30.11
CA LEU A 20 -6.24 -11.08 -28.71
C LEU A 20 -4.85 -11.19 -28.08
N PRO A 21 -3.87 -11.91 -28.65
CA PRO A 21 -2.52 -11.96 -28.09
C PRO A 21 -1.84 -10.58 -28.10
N LYS A 22 -2.11 -9.73 -29.11
CA LYS A 22 -1.56 -8.37 -29.20
C LYS A 22 -2.11 -7.49 -28.08
N ILE A 23 -3.42 -7.49 -27.86
CA ILE A 23 -4.10 -6.76 -26.78
C ILE A 23 -3.57 -7.20 -25.42
N ILE A 24 -3.44 -8.51 -25.18
CA ILE A 24 -2.92 -9.06 -23.92
C ILE A 24 -1.47 -8.62 -23.71
N ALA A 25 -0.63 -8.69 -24.74
CA ALA A 25 0.77 -8.26 -24.67
C ALA A 25 0.87 -6.75 -24.39
N THR A 26 0.15 -5.91 -25.14
CA THR A 26 0.10 -4.46 -24.95
C THR A 26 -0.41 -4.11 -23.56
N PHE A 27 -1.46 -4.78 -23.07
CA PHE A 27 -1.99 -4.59 -21.72
C PHE A 27 -0.97 -4.97 -20.65
N GLY A 28 -0.25 -6.07 -20.82
CA GLY A 28 0.84 -6.47 -19.93
C GLY A 28 1.93 -5.39 -19.84
N ILE A 29 2.39 -4.89 -20.99
CA ILE A 29 3.41 -3.82 -21.07
C ILE A 29 2.90 -2.54 -20.41
N ALA A 30 1.70 -2.08 -20.79
CA ALA A 30 1.09 -0.88 -20.23
C ALA A 30 1.00 -0.98 -18.70
N LYS A 31 0.45 -2.08 -18.18
CA LYS A 31 0.32 -2.36 -16.75
C LYS A 31 1.63 -2.25 -15.98
N TYR A 32 2.71 -2.84 -16.50
CA TYR A 32 4.01 -2.79 -15.82
C TYR A 32 4.70 -1.44 -15.98
N SER A 33 4.51 -0.76 -17.11
CA SER A 33 5.03 0.59 -17.35
C SER A 33 4.40 1.61 -16.39
N THR A 34 3.07 1.61 -16.24
CA THR A 34 2.35 2.49 -15.31
C THR A 34 2.77 2.26 -13.87
N LYS A 35 2.97 0.99 -13.46
CA LYS A 35 3.53 0.68 -12.14
C LYS A 35 4.95 1.20 -11.97
N GLY A 36 5.81 1.04 -12.98
CA GLY A 36 7.17 1.58 -12.97
C GLY A 36 7.16 3.09 -12.80
N LEU A 37 6.32 3.80 -13.56
CA LEU A 37 6.17 5.25 -13.47
C LEU A 37 5.66 5.70 -12.10
N LEU A 38 4.66 5.00 -11.53
CA LEU A 38 4.18 5.27 -10.17
C LEU A 38 5.27 5.07 -9.12
N VAL A 39 6.09 4.02 -9.27
CA VAL A 39 7.25 3.79 -8.39
C VAL A 39 8.27 4.92 -8.51
N LEU A 40 8.63 5.33 -9.71
CA LEU A 40 9.56 6.45 -9.94
C LEU A 40 9.01 7.77 -9.36
N ALA A 41 7.72 8.05 -9.56
CA ALA A 41 7.05 9.22 -8.98
C ALA A 41 7.07 9.16 -7.45
N CYS A 42 6.77 8.01 -6.84
CA CYS A 42 6.81 7.85 -5.38
C CYS A 42 8.22 7.93 -4.80
N ILE A 43 9.26 7.53 -5.53
CA ILE A 43 10.67 7.75 -5.13
C ILE A 43 10.95 9.25 -4.99
N ARG A 44 10.43 10.08 -5.91
CA ARG A 44 10.67 11.52 -5.92
C ARG A 44 9.82 12.29 -4.92
N TYR A 45 8.53 11.95 -4.79
CA TYR A 45 7.55 12.75 -4.05
C TYR A 45 7.16 12.17 -2.69
N GLN A 46 7.26 10.85 -2.48
CA GLN A 46 6.89 10.15 -1.25
C GLN A 46 5.52 10.58 -0.67
N PRO A 47 4.44 10.53 -1.49
CA PRO A 47 3.15 11.12 -1.14
C PRO A 47 2.52 10.48 0.11
N LEU A 48 2.70 9.18 0.32
CA LEU A 48 2.11 8.48 1.46
C LEU A 48 2.84 8.85 2.75
N THR A 49 4.18 8.93 2.73
CA THR A 49 4.93 9.42 3.90
C THR A 49 4.53 10.84 4.25
N LEU A 50 4.31 11.73 3.28
CA LEU A 50 3.84 13.09 3.54
C LEU A 50 2.45 13.11 4.16
N LEU A 51 1.52 12.32 3.61
CA LEU A 51 0.15 12.21 4.13
C LEU A 51 0.14 11.66 5.57
N PHE A 52 0.85 10.56 5.81
CA PHE A 52 0.89 9.92 7.13
C PHE A 52 1.70 10.73 8.15
N ARG A 53 2.76 11.44 7.77
CA ARG A 53 3.50 12.31 8.71
C ARG A 53 2.60 13.38 9.32
N ARG A 54 1.69 13.96 8.52
CA ARG A 54 0.75 14.98 8.99
C ARG A 54 -0.26 14.41 9.98
N THR A 55 -0.79 13.22 9.70
CA THR A 55 -1.81 12.58 10.54
C THR A 55 -1.24 11.93 11.80
N TYR A 56 0.00 11.42 11.74
CA TYR A 56 0.57 10.57 12.81
C TYR A 56 1.33 11.34 13.90
N ARG A 57 1.80 12.57 13.62
CA ARG A 57 2.45 13.45 14.63
C ARG A 57 1.62 13.59 15.92
N PRO A 58 0.34 14.01 15.87
CA PRO A 58 -0.44 14.22 17.10
C PRO A 58 -0.64 12.93 17.90
N PHE A 59 -0.69 11.76 17.27
CA PHE A 59 -0.83 10.51 18.00
C PHE A 59 0.46 10.10 18.70
N ARG A 60 1.60 10.18 18.01
CA ARG A 60 2.90 9.85 18.59
C ARG A 60 3.25 10.79 19.74
N ASP A 61 2.95 12.07 19.58
CA ASP A 61 3.19 13.08 20.61
C ASP A 61 2.26 12.82 21.80
N ARG A 62 0.96 12.55 21.59
CA ARG A 62 0.04 12.15 22.69
C ARG A 62 0.48 10.87 23.43
N VAL A 63 0.99 9.87 22.73
CA VAL A 63 1.48 8.63 23.35
C VAL A 63 2.76 8.90 24.14
N ARG A 64 3.68 9.69 23.58
CA ARG A 64 4.91 10.10 24.26
C ARG A 64 4.61 10.94 25.50
N ASP A 65 3.68 11.89 25.41
CA ASP A 65 3.27 12.74 26.52
C ASP A 65 2.58 11.93 27.62
N ARG A 66 1.74 10.95 27.26
CA ARG A 66 1.16 10.00 28.22
C ARG A 66 2.23 9.18 28.93
N LEU A 67 3.17 8.60 28.18
CA LEU A 67 4.27 7.82 28.75
C LEU A 67 5.19 8.67 29.65
N GLY A 68 5.49 9.90 29.25
CA GLY A 68 6.28 10.85 30.05
C GLY A 68 5.59 11.22 31.35
N SER A 69 4.30 11.57 31.29
CA SER A 69 3.51 11.92 32.48
C SER A 69 3.32 10.76 33.46
N GLU A 70 3.25 9.51 32.98
CA GLU A 70 3.21 8.33 33.85
C GLU A 70 4.56 8.08 34.53
N PHE A 71 5.67 8.35 33.84
CA PHE A 71 7.01 8.22 34.40
C PHE A 71 7.27 9.24 35.51
N GLU A 72 6.86 10.50 35.31
CA GLU A 72 6.97 11.56 36.33
C GLU A 72 6.10 11.28 37.56
N ARG A 73 4.86 10.80 37.36
CA ARG A 73 3.98 10.40 38.48
C ARG A 73 4.56 9.25 39.28
N ARG A 74 5.21 8.28 38.63
CA ARG A 74 5.92 7.18 39.31
C ARG A 74 7.11 7.69 40.10
N HIS A 75 7.85 8.67 39.59
CA HIS A 75 9.00 9.23 40.31
C HIS A 75 8.60 10.00 41.58
N LEU A 76 7.48 10.73 41.56
CA LEU A 76 6.96 11.47 42.72
C LEU A 76 6.32 10.55 43.78
N ALA A 77 5.70 9.44 43.36
CA ALA A 77 5.07 8.47 44.27
C ALA A 77 6.08 7.72 45.17
N VAL A 78 7.35 7.60 44.77
CA VAL A 78 8.38 6.84 45.49
C VAL A 78 8.76 7.47 46.84
N ARG A 79 8.55 8.78 47.04
CA ARG A 79 8.87 9.46 48.32
C ARG A 79 7.74 9.35 49.37
N TYR A 80 6.48 9.41 48.96
CA TYR A 80 5.32 9.28 49.86
C TYR A 80 4.95 7.82 50.17
N ALA A 81 5.29 6.88 49.27
CA ALA A 81 4.94 5.46 49.43
C ALA A 81 5.68 4.75 50.58
N ARG A 82 6.89 5.21 50.96
CA ARG A 82 7.69 4.56 52.03
C ARG A 82 7.02 4.62 53.41
N GLN A 83 6.27 5.67 53.73
CA GLN A 83 5.58 5.79 55.02
C GLN A 83 4.24 5.03 55.08
N LEU A 84 3.53 4.90 53.96
CA LEU A 84 2.25 4.19 53.88
C LEU A 84 2.40 2.65 53.80
N LEU A 85 3.53 2.15 53.30
CA LEU A 85 3.82 0.72 53.15
C LEU A 85 3.88 -0.05 54.49
N TYR A 86 4.29 0.60 55.58
CA TYR A 86 4.36 -0.03 56.91
C TYR A 86 2.97 -0.34 57.50
N LEU A 87 1.98 0.50 57.22
CA LEU A 87 0.61 0.34 57.73
C LEU A 87 -0.25 -0.59 56.85
N GLN A 88 0.11 -0.76 55.57
CA GLN A 88 -0.65 -1.57 54.62
C GLN A 88 -0.26 -3.04 54.55
N ALA A 89 0.92 -3.43 55.05
CA ALA A 89 1.46 -4.80 54.98
C ALA A 89 0.52 -5.90 55.53
N ARG A 90 -0.38 -5.56 56.47
CA ARG A 90 -1.33 -6.50 57.10
C ARG A 90 -2.65 -6.67 56.32
N LYS A 91 -3.09 -5.64 55.58
CA LYS A 91 -4.24 -5.73 54.64
C LYS A 91 -3.80 -6.21 53.26
N ALA A 92 -2.52 -6.05 52.92
CA ALA A 92 -1.96 -6.32 51.60
C ALA A 92 -2.19 -7.76 51.11
N ARG A 93 -2.14 -8.79 51.96
CA ARG A 93 -2.23 -10.18 51.47
C ARG A 93 -3.60 -10.53 50.86
N PHE A 94 -4.68 -9.96 51.38
CA PHE A 94 -6.03 -10.23 50.85
C PHE A 94 -6.36 -9.35 49.64
N PHE A 95 -5.83 -8.12 49.62
CA PHE A 95 -6.02 -7.19 48.50
C PHE A 95 -5.10 -7.50 47.31
N THR A 96 -3.88 -8.03 47.51
CA THR A 96 -2.93 -8.33 46.41
C THR A 96 -3.46 -9.39 45.45
N TRP A 97 -4.16 -10.42 45.93
CA TRP A 97 -4.77 -11.42 45.04
C TRP A 97 -5.94 -10.85 44.21
N ARG A 98 -6.79 -10.04 44.84
CA ARG A 98 -7.94 -9.39 44.19
C ARG A 98 -7.51 -8.26 43.24
N ASP A 99 -6.43 -7.57 43.58
CA ASP A 99 -5.85 -6.52 42.76
C ASP A 99 -5.02 -7.11 41.62
N ALA A 100 -4.36 -8.26 41.79
CA ALA A 100 -3.72 -8.99 40.70
C ALA A 100 -4.73 -9.48 39.64
N THR A 101 -5.89 -9.98 40.07
CA THR A 101 -6.98 -10.37 39.16
C THR A 101 -7.64 -9.17 38.49
N ARG A 102 -7.88 -8.08 39.22
CA ARG A 102 -8.39 -6.83 38.62
C ARG A 102 -7.38 -6.16 37.70
N ALA A 103 -6.09 -6.24 38.00
CA ALA A 103 -5.01 -5.73 37.16
C ALA A 103 -4.88 -6.55 35.87
N SER A 104 -4.95 -7.89 35.94
CA SER A 104 -4.93 -8.73 34.74
C SER A 104 -6.16 -8.49 33.86
N LEU A 105 -7.34 -8.31 34.45
CA LEU A 105 -8.57 -7.95 33.71
C LEU A 105 -8.52 -6.53 33.15
N LYS A 106 -7.97 -5.55 33.87
CA LYS A 106 -7.76 -4.19 33.36
C LYS A 106 -6.72 -4.16 32.25
N GLN A 107 -5.64 -4.94 32.34
CA GLN A 107 -4.66 -5.10 31.26
C GLN A 107 -5.28 -5.78 30.03
N LYS A 108 -6.06 -6.86 30.22
CA LYS A 108 -6.79 -7.52 29.12
C LYS A 108 -7.81 -6.58 28.49
N ARG A 109 -8.57 -5.82 29.29
CA ARG A 109 -9.53 -4.82 28.78
C ARG A 109 -8.84 -3.63 28.13
N ALA A 110 -7.72 -3.15 28.65
CA ALA A 110 -6.95 -2.08 28.03
C ALA A 110 -6.33 -2.55 26.71
N ALA A 111 -5.77 -3.75 26.66
CA ALA A 111 -5.26 -4.37 25.43
C ALA A 111 -6.38 -4.63 24.41
N LEU A 112 -7.58 -5.00 24.85
CA LEU A 112 -8.74 -5.15 23.97
C LEU A 112 -9.29 -3.80 23.52
N LYS A 113 -9.31 -2.77 24.39
CA LYS A 113 -9.83 -1.44 24.08
C LYS A 113 -8.87 -0.66 23.19
N THR A 114 -7.55 -0.85 23.34
CA THR A 114 -6.58 -0.41 22.33
C THR A 114 -6.83 -1.15 21.02
N LYS A 115 -6.94 -2.48 21.03
CA LYS A 115 -7.17 -3.29 19.81
C LYS A 115 -8.47 -2.98 19.06
N ASN A 116 -9.53 -2.56 19.78
CA ASN A 116 -10.85 -2.29 19.20
C ASN A 116 -11.14 -0.81 18.92
N SER A 117 -10.28 0.12 19.36
CA SER A 117 -10.41 1.56 19.08
C SER A 117 -9.52 2.03 17.92
N PHE A 118 -8.66 1.17 17.38
CA PHE A 118 -7.86 1.57 16.24
C PHE A 118 -8.76 1.75 15.02
N GLY A 119 -8.90 2.99 14.56
CA GLY A 119 -9.62 3.31 13.33
C GLY A 119 -9.01 2.54 12.15
N ILE A 120 -9.78 2.30 11.10
CA ILE A 120 -9.32 1.59 9.90
C ILE A 120 -7.99 2.20 9.37
N TYR A 121 -7.86 3.52 9.43
CA TYR A 121 -6.64 4.25 9.06
C TYR A 121 -5.41 3.89 9.92
N GLU A 122 -5.57 3.69 11.22
CA GLU A 122 -4.46 3.35 12.11
C GLU A 122 -3.96 1.93 11.85
N ARG A 123 -4.88 0.99 11.60
CA ARG A 123 -4.53 -0.38 11.18
C ARG A 123 -3.78 -0.39 9.86
N VAL A 124 -4.25 0.40 8.88
CA VAL A 124 -3.57 0.54 7.59
C VAL A 124 -2.19 1.19 7.75
N ALA A 125 -2.06 2.21 8.61
CA ALA A 125 -0.79 2.88 8.87
C ALA A 125 0.22 1.96 9.59
N GLU A 126 -0.23 1.16 10.55
CA GLU A 126 0.62 0.18 11.25
C GLU A 126 1.04 -0.97 10.33
N TRP A 127 0.11 -1.49 9.53
CA TRP A 127 0.41 -2.45 8.46
C TRP A 127 1.40 -1.88 7.44
N TYR A 128 1.21 -0.64 7.00
CA TYR A 128 2.12 0.06 6.10
C TYR A 128 3.53 0.18 6.70
N ARG A 129 3.61 0.59 7.97
CA ARG A 129 4.89 0.78 8.66
C ARG A 129 5.67 -0.52 8.78
N THR A 130 5.02 -1.59 9.25
CA THR A 130 5.63 -2.91 9.36
C THR A 130 6.09 -3.45 8.00
N GLN A 131 5.28 -3.30 6.96
CA GLN A 131 5.65 -3.71 5.59
C GLN A 131 6.81 -2.87 5.03
N SER A 132 6.82 -1.56 5.26
CA SER A 132 7.87 -0.65 4.81
C SER A 132 9.20 -0.96 5.51
N GLU A 133 9.20 -1.18 6.83
CA GLU A 133 10.39 -1.55 7.60
C GLU A 133 10.95 -2.90 7.13
N GLN A 134 10.10 -3.94 6.97
CA GLN A 134 10.56 -5.25 6.49
C GLN A 134 11.11 -5.20 5.06
N LYS A 135 10.44 -4.51 4.14
CA LYS A 135 10.89 -4.42 2.74
C LYS A 135 12.13 -3.54 2.59
N SER A 136 12.20 -2.43 3.33
CA SER A 136 13.37 -1.56 3.30
C SER A 136 14.62 -2.25 3.83
N ALA A 137 14.51 -3.06 4.89
CA ALA A 137 15.61 -3.88 5.39
C ALA A 137 16.12 -4.87 4.33
N LYS A 138 15.21 -5.58 3.63
CA LYS A 138 15.57 -6.50 2.54
C LYS A 138 16.22 -5.78 1.35
N ILE A 139 15.70 -4.61 0.98
CA ILE A 139 16.25 -3.80 -0.13
C ILE A 139 17.64 -3.27 0.23
N ALA A 140 17.86 -2.83 1.46
CA ALA A 140 19.16 -2.35 1.93
C ALA A 140 20.25 -3.44 1.90
N GLN A 141 19.87 -4.71 2.06
CA GLN A 141 20.80 -5.84 1.96
C GLN A 141 21.19 -6.17 0.51
N SER A 142 20.44 -5.71 -0.49
CA SER A 142 20.71 -6.00 -1.90
C SER A 142 21.78 -5.06 -2.48
N ARG A 143 22.85 -5.67 -3.02
CA ARG A 143 23.94 -4.94 -3.71
C ARG A 143 23.43 -4.19 -4.95
N TRP A 144 22.50 -4.80 -5.68
CA TRP A 144 21.92 -4.21 -6.88
C TRP A 144 21.18 -2.91 -6.57
N PHE A 145 20.38 -2.87 -5.50
CA PHE A 145 19.70 -1.65 -5.08
C PHE A 145 20.66 -0.58 -4.54
N SER A 146 21.74 -1.00 -3.88
CA SER A 146 22.78 -0.07 -3.44
C SER A 146 23.46 0.63 -4.63
N SER A 147 23.72 -0.08 -5.73
CA SER A 147 24.26 0.50 -6.97
C SER A 147 23.25 1.45 -7.63
N ALA A 148 21.98 1.07 -7.72
CA ALA A 148 20.93 1.93 -8.26
C ALA A 148 20.75 3.21 -7.44
N ALA A 149 20.81 3.12 -6.11
CA ALA A 149 20.74 4.27 -5.21
C ALA A 149 21.92 5.25 -5.42
N ARG A 150 23.13 4.72 -5.66
CA ARG A 150 24.32 5.54 -6.00
C ARG A 150 24.16 6.25 -7.33
N LEU A 151 23.64 5.57 -8.35
CA LEU A 151 23.41 6.16 -9.68
C LEU A 151 22.38 7.30 -9.63
N LEU A 152 21.38 7.19 -8.76
CA LEU A 152 20.36 8.22 -8.57
C LEU A 152 20.76 9.31 -7.55
N ALA A 153 21.91 9.18 -6.87
CA ALA A 153 22.34 10.04 -5.76
C ALA A 153 21.27 10.17 -4.63
N ILE A 154 20.46 9.13 -4.41
CA ILE A 154 19.42 9.09 -3.37
C ILE A 154 19.88 8.14 -2.26
N PRO A 155 19.74 8.49 -0.96
CA PRO A 155 20.06 7.57 0.12
C PRO A 155 19.19 6.30 0.01
N PRO A 156 19.77 5.09 0.16
CA PRO A 156 19.09 3.83 -0.14
C PRO A 156 17.81 3.61 0.68
N GLN A 157 17.75 4.18 1.90
CA GLN A 157 16.55 4.16 2.74
C GLN A 157 15.39 4.94 2.11
N ARG A 158 15.63 6.14 1.55
CA ARG A 158 14.57 6.93 0.90
C ARG A 158 14.12 6.28 -0.40
N LEU A 159 15.05 5.69 -1.15
CA LEU A 159 14.74 4.90 -2.34
C LEU A 159 13.81 3.72 -1.97
N ALA A 160 14.17 2.96 -0.94
CA ALA A 160 13.39 1.80 -0.51
C ALA A 160 11.99 2.18 -0.02
N VAL A 161 11.85 3.26 0.74
CA VAL A 161 10.55 3.79 1.17
C VAL A 161 9.73 4.22 -0.05
N GLY A 162 10.31 4.99 -0.97
CA GLY A 162 9.62 5.43 -2.18
C GLY A 162 9.17 4.27 -3.09
N MET A 163 9.99 3.21 -3.21
CA MET A 163 9.60 1.99 -3.91
C MET A 163 8.44 1.28 -3.23
N ALA A 164 8.48 1.14 -1.90
CA ALA A 164 7.40 0.53 -1.13
C ALA A 164 6.10 1.32 -1.30
N GLU A 165 6.16 2.66 -1.23
CA GLU A 165 5.02 3.55 -1.48
C GLU A 165 4.47 3.39 -2.89
N GLY A 166 5.33 3.37 -3.90
CA GLY A 166 4.94 3.18 -5.30
C GLY A 166 4.19 1.87 -5.52
N VAL A 167 4.68 0.78 -4.93
CA VAL A 167 4.01 -0.54 -5.02
C VAL A 167 2.65 -0.51 -4.32
N ILE A 168 2.56 0.08 -3.14
CA ILE A 168 1.31 0.16 -2.37
C ILE A 168 0.29 1.05 -3.09
N LEU A 169 0.72 2.20 -3.58
CA LEU A 169 -0.12 3.13 -4.35
C LEU A 169 -0.58 2.47 -5.66
N GLY A 170 0.29 1.72 -6.34
CA GLY A 170 -0.07 0.93 -7.52
C GLY A 170 -1.13 -0.12 -7.21
N PHE A 171 -1.08 -0.80 -6.06
CA PHE A 171 -2.15 -1.72 -5.66
C PHE A 171 -3.45 -1.00 -5.30
N LEU A 172 -3.38 0.16 -4.65
CA LEU A 172 -4.55 0.97 -4.30
C LEU A 172 -5.28 1.47 -5.55
N MET A 173 -4.52 1.93 -6.56
CA MET A 173 -5.07 2.49 -7.79
C MET A 173 -5.46 1.42 -8.81
N ALA A 174 -4.96 0.18 -8.69
CA ALA A 174 -5.19 -0.91 -9.64
C ALA A 174 -6.66 -1.15 -10.02
N PRO A 175 -7.64 -1.12 -9.10
CA PRO A 175 -9.06 -1.31 -9.46
C PRO A 175 -9.59 -0.25 -10.42
N ILE A 176 -8.98 0.95 -10.42
CA ILE A 176 -9.41 2.07 -11.25
C ILE A 176 -8.67 2.07 -12.58
N TYR A 177 -7.33 1.97 -12.57
CA TYR A 177 -6.56 2.15 -13.80
C TYR A 177 -6.49 0.90 -14.68
N TYR A 178 -6.58 -0.33 -14.15
CA TYR A 178 -6.54 -1.53 -15.00
C TYR A 178 -7.73 -1.62 -15.97
N PRO A 179 -9.00 -1.44 -15.53
CA PRO A 179 -10.12 -1.45 -16.47
C PRO A 179 -10.02 -0.33 -17.50
N LEU A 180 -9.52 0.84 -17.07
CA LEU A 180 -9.34 1.99 -17.96
C LEU A 180 -8.28 1.74 -19.03
N GLU A 181 -7.09 1.26 -18.65
CA GLU A 181 -6.02 0.90 -19.59
C GLU A 181 -6.48 -0.19 -20.56
N PHE A 182 -7.13 -1.24 -20.04
CA PHE A 182 -7.65 -2.32 -20.87
C PHE A 182 -8.69 -1.81 -21.87
N TYR A 183 -9.64 -0.98 -21.41
CA TYR A 183 -10.65 -0.37 -22.26
C TYR A 183 -10.03 0.48 -23.38
N LEU A 184 -9.05 1.32 -23.05
CA LEU A 184 -8.35 2.18 -24.02
C LEU A 184 -7.61 1.34 -25.07
N ILE A 185 -6.94 0.25 -24.67
CA ILE A 185 -6.25 -0.65 -25.59
C ILE A 185 -7.25 -1.34 -26.51
N VAL A 186 -8.34 -1.90 -25.99
CA VAL A 186 -9.37 -2.54 -26.80
C VAL A 186 -9.97 -1.55 -27.81
N ARG A 187 -10.29 -0.33 -27.36
CA ARG A 187 -10.80 0.74 -28.24
C ARG A 187 -9.81 1.14 -29.33
N TYR A 188 -8.51 1.18 -29.02
CA TYR A 188 -7.46 1.46 -29.99
C TYR A 188 -7.41 0.39 -31.10
N PHE A 189 -7.45 -0.90 -30.73
CA PHE A 189 -7.46 -1.99 -31.72
C PHE A 189 -8.75 -2.04 -32.55
N GLN A 190 -9.92 -1.78 -31.94
CA GLN A 190 -11.18 -1.67 -32.67
C GLN A 190 -11.13 -0.57 -33.73
N ARG A 191 -10.62 0.63 -33.37
CA ARG A 191 -10.50 1.75 -34.30
C ARG A 191 -9.53 1.46 -35.44
N ARG A 192 -8.37 0.87 -35.15
CA ARG A 192 -7.37 0.51 -36.17
C ARG A 192 -7.93 -0.45 -37.22
N HIS A 193 -8.83 -1.36 -36.84
CA HIS A 193 -9.48 -2.24 -37.80
C HIS A 193 -10.48 -1.53 -38.69
N SER A 194 -11.29 -0.63 -38.15
CA SER A 194 -12.20 0.19 -38.95
C SER A 194 -11.44 1.00 -40.01
N ASP A 195 -10.28 1.56 -39.65
CA ASP A 195 -9.44 2.30 -40.59
C ASP A 195 -8.85 1.37 -41.68
N THR A 196 -8.48 0.15 -41.31
CA THR A 196 -7.88 -0.82 -42.26
C THR A 196 -8.92 -1.38 -43.23
N SER A 197 -10.17 -1.60 -42.79
CA SER A 197 -11.26 -2.01 -43.69
C SER A 197 -11.58 -0.92 -44.71
N MET A 198 -11.66 0.35 -44.29
CA MET A 198 -11.92 1.45 -45.21
C MET A 198 -10.83 1.60 -46.28
N VAL A 199 -9.56 1.39 -45.92
CA VAL A 199 -8.45 1.45 -46.89
C VAL A 199 -8.51 0.27 -47.87
N SER A 200 -8.89 -0.93 -47.41
CA SER A 200 -9.07 -2.10 -48.28
C SER A 200 -10.22 -1.88 -49.27
N ASP A 201 -11.36 -1.37 -48.80
CA ASP A 201 -12.52 -1.09 -49.65
C ASP A 201 -12.20 -0.02 -50.71
N LEU A 202 -11.40 1.00 -50.35
CA LEU A 202 -10.95 2.02 -51.30
C LEU A 202 -9.96 1.48 -52.34
N ALA A 203 -9.07 0.56 -51.96
CA ALA A 203 -8.13 -0.08 -52.88
C ALA A 203 -8.86 -1.00 -53.88
N GLU A 204 -9.88 -1.74 -53.44
CA GLU A 204 -10.72 -2.55 -54.34
C GLU A 204 -11.51 -1.68 -55.33
N LEU A 205 -11.95 -0.49 -54.89
CA LEU A 205 -12.62 0.46 -55.78
C LEU A 205 -11.67 1.10 -56.80
N SER A 206 -10.40 1.33 -56.47
CA SER A 206 -9.43 1.83 -57.45
C SER A 206 -9.13 0.82 -58.55
N ASP A 207 -9.08 -0.48 -58.22
CA ASP A 207 -8.82 -1.54 -59.20
C ASP A 207 -9.97 -1.75 -60.19
N ILE A 208 -11.20 -1.31 -59.87
CA ILE A 208 -12.37 -1.40 -60.77
C ILE A 208 -12.40 -0.25 -61.80
N VAL A 209 -11.73 0.87 -61.50
CA VAL A 209 -11.76 2.07 -62.34
C VAL A 209 -10.68 2.06 -63.43
N GLU A 210 -9.64 1.23 -63.29
CA GLU A 210 -8.61 0.97 -64.31
C GLU A 210 -9.04 -0.08 -65.35
#